data_AF-A0A089LW52-F1
#
_entry.id   AF-A0A089LW52-F1
#
_cell.length_a   1.000
_cell.length_b   1.000
_cell.length_c   1.000
_cell.angle_alpha   90.00
_cell.angle_beta   90.00
_cell.angle_gamma   90.00
#
_symmetry.space_group_name_H-M   'P 1'
#
loop_
_entity.id
_entity.type
_entity.pdbx_description
1 polymer ?
#
loop_
_entity_poly.entity_id
_entity_poly.type
_entity_poly.pdbx_seq_one_letter_code
_entity_poly.pdbx_strand_id
1 'polypeptide(L)'
;MKEALARIRKGYGKKLVSIHAWNAWLVLFLSVSGLMLIGAFWREWLGEGRVWLKWAHTYIGLLLLIQVIYYLFLAAKHWKRLKGKTAQKANVLFVLLLLAGWILSGIVLWQYRAAGPRAANAALLIHDLFTWIGLPVIIYHSITRTRWLKEPSKRSIRPEEDQQTEAAAGGGTQAHRQRPEPVYTRRSFIKVAVGAGLALTIGPTFVRWMGRSLQLSPGDTSADNANKMIPDPAPLAQSSPPIGGGAQGNFRVYTVTDIPAFDNSNWSFTIDGLVDQTFTWNWEQFLKLQREVQVSDFHCITGWSVYKNTWEGIPLARLLDMAGVKSTATTVKFYSGDGVYTDALTLDQAKMEDVLVAVLHDGKPISNQLGGPVRLVVPQMYAYKSVKWLNRIELIDSDHIGYWEQRGYDIDAWLPGKKQTL
;
A
#
# COMPACT_ATOMS: atom_id res chain seq x y z
N MET A 1 9.28 35.24 -31.05
CA MET A 1 9.06 33.77 -31.00
C MET A 1 10.09 32.93 -31.77
N LYS A 2 10.45 33.26 -33.02
CA LYS A 2 11.44 32.50 -33.81
C LYS A 2 12.88 32.53 -33.25
N GLU A 3 13.31 33.63 -32.64
CA GLU A 3 14.64 33.74 -32.02
C GLU A 3 14.77 32.99 -30.69
N ALA A 4 13.72 32.96 -29.87
CA ALA A 4 13.66 32.13 -28.67
C ALA A 4 13.78 30.63 -29.02
N LEU A 5 13.09 30.20 -30.09
CA LEU A 5 13.22 28.86 -30.67
C LEU A 5 14.62 28.59 -31.27
N ALA A 6 15.33 29.61 -31.74
CA ALA A 6 16.69 29.50 -32.27
C ALA A 6 17.77 29.44 -31.17
N ARG A 7 17.62 30.15 -30.05
CA ARG A 7 18.46 29.93 -28.85
C ARG A 7 18.23 28.54 -28.26
N ILE A 8 17.02 27.99 -28.40
CA ILE A 8 16.75 26.59 -28.04
C ILE A 8 17.44 25.59 -29.00
N ARG A 9 17.83 25.98 -30.23
CA ARG A 9 18.42 25.09 -31.26
C ARG A 9 19.89 24.68 -31.00
N LYS A 10 20.73 25.48 -30.36
CA LYS A 10 22.12 25.06 -30.03
C LYS A 10 22.11 24.06 -28.86
N GLY A 11 22.77 22.91 -29.05
CA GLY A 11 22.95 21.92 -27.98
C GLY A 11 21.82 20.88 -27.80
N TYR A 12 20.99 20.60 -28.81
CA TYR A 12 19.90 19.59 -28.71
C TYR A 12 20.32 18.25 -28.08
N GLY A 13 21.50 17.72 -28.44
CA GLY A 13 22.05 16.50 -27.83
C GLY A 13 22.36 16.65 -26.34
N LYS A 14 22.98 17.78 -25.94
CA LYS A 14 23.25 18.10 -24.53
C LYS A 14 21.95 18.24 -23.72
N LYS A 15 20.90 18.82 -24.33
CA LYS A 15 19.57 18.92 -23.72
C LYS A 15 18.95 17.56 -23.47
N LEU A 16 19.01 16.65 -24.45
CA LEU A 16 18.46 15.29 -24.29
C LEU A 16 19.20 14.50 -23.19
N VAL A 17 20.53 14.66 -23.10
CA VAL A 17 21.34 14.05 -22.03
C VAL A 17 20.99 14.64 -20.67
N SER A 18 20.84 15.97 -20.58
CA SER A 18 20.39 16.66 -19.37
C SER A 18 19.01 16.17 -18.94
N ILE A 19 18.06 16.05 -19.88
CA ILE A 19 16.71 15.58 -19.58
C ILE A 19 16.73 14.18 -19.00
N HIS A 20 17.52 13.30 -19.60
CA HIS A 20 17.66 11.92 -19.16
C HIS A 20 18.32 11.83 -17.77
N ALA A 21 19.34 12.63 -17.50
CA ALA A 21 20.00 12.67 -16.19
C ALA A 21 19.06 13.16 -15.08
N TRP A 22 18.33 14.26 -15.31
CA TRP A 22 17.33 14.75 -14.37
C TRP A 22 16.20 13.74 -14.16
N ASN A 23 15.71 13.12 -15.24
CA ASN A 23 14.71 12.06 -15.14
C ASN A 23 15.20 10.87 -14.30
N ALA A 24 16.47 10.48 -14.43
CA ALA A 24 17.04 9.40 -13.63
C ALA A 24 17.03 9.73 -12.12
N TRP A 25 17.40 10.96 -11.75
CA TRP A 25 17.37 11.39 -10.34
C TRP A 25 15.96 11.49 -9.77
N LEU A 26 15.01 12.06 -10.52
CA LEU A 26 13.62 12.16 -10.09
C LEU A 26 13.01 10.77 -9.91
N VAL A 27 13.21 9.87 -10.88
CA VAL A 27 12.70 8.49 -10.81
C VAL A 27 13.37 7.70 -9.68
N LEU A 28 14.67 7.91 -9.44
CA LEU A 28 15.36 7.28 -8.31
C LEU A 28 14.75 7.71 -6.98
N PHE A 29 14.57 9.02 -6.78
CA PHE A 29 13.92 9.54 -5.58
C PHE A 29 12.51 8.94 -5.41
N LEU A 30 11.70 8.97 -6.47
CA LEU A 30 10.32 8.44 -6.44
C LEU A 30 10.29 6.94 -6.14
N SER A 31 11.22 6.17 -6.69
CA SER A 31 11.33 4.74 -6.43
C SER A 31 11.66 4.46 -4.96
N VAL A 32 12.66 5.15 -4.42
CA VAL A 32 13.10 4.96 -3.03
C VAL A 32 12.03 5.42 -2.05
N SER A 33 11.51 6.64 -2.24
CA SER A 33 10.44 7.18 -1.38
C SER A 33 9.16 6.34 -1.47
N GLY A 34 8.79 5.83 -2.64
CA GLY A 34 7.66 4.92 -2.81
C GLY A 34 7.83 3.62 -2.03
N LEU A 35 8.99 2.97 -2.13
CA LEU A 35 9.30 1.76 -1.35
C LEU A 35 9.28 2.00 0.16
N MET A 36 9.82 3.14 0.61
CA MET A 36 9.79 3.54 2.02
C MET A 36 8.37 3.77 2.53
N LEU A 37 7.48 4.35 1.71
CA LEU A 37 6.09 4.59 2.09
C LEU A 37 5.26 3.31 2.25
N ILE A 38 5.67 2.21 1.59
CA ILE A 38 5.02 0.90 1.64
C ILE A 38 5.59 0.03 2.77
N GLY A 39 6.91 0.01 2.95
CA GLY A 39 7.60 -0.88 3.88
C GLY A 39 7.16 -0.73 5.34
N ALA A 40 6.83 -1.85 6.00
CA ALA A 40 6.44 -1.86 7.42
C ALA A 40 7.54 -1.33 8.34
N PHE A 41 8.79 -1.75 8.10
CA PHE A 41 9.97 -1.27 8.83
C PHE A 41 10.08 0.27 8.86
N TRP A 42 9.93 0.90 7.69
CA TRP A 42 10.02 2.36 7.59
C TRP A 42 8.83 3.08 8.23
N ARG A 43 7.69 2.39 8.36
CA ARG A 43 6.48 2.96 8.94
C ARG A 43 6.63 3.24 10.42
N GLU A 44 7.31 2.35 11.14
CA GLU A 44 7.63 2.53 12.56
C GLU A 44 8.72 3.59 12.74
N TRP A 45 9.76 3.53 11.92
CA TRP A 45 10.93 4.37 12.09
C TRP A 45 10.69 5.85 11.71
N LEU A 46 9.88 6.11 10.69
CA LEU A 46 9.65 7.48 10.20
C LEU A 46 8.63 8.27 11.02
N GLY A 47 7.73 7.61 11.77
CA GLY A 47 6.67 8.29 12.54
C GLY A 47 5.96 9.40 11.74
N GLU A 48 5.94 10.62 12.28
CA GLU A 48 5.40 11.82 11.64
C GLU A 48 6.13 12.22 10.34
N GLY A 49 7.42 11.92 10.22
CA GLY A 49 8.24 12.19 9.03
C GLY A 49 7.71 11.51 7.76
N ARG A 50 6.86 10.49 7.91
CA ARG A 50 6.16 9.85 6.79
C ARG A 50 5.23 10.80 6.03
N VAL A 51 4.61 11.75 6.73
CA VAL A 51 3.73 12.74 6.12
C VAL A 51 4.53 13.64 5.18
N TRP A 52 5.69 14.12 5.64
CA TRP A 52 6.64 14.89 4.84
C TRP A 52 7.17 14.09 3.64
N LEU A 53 7.52 12.81 3.85
CA LEU A 53 7.97 11.94 2.76
C LEU A 53 6.88 11.75 1.70
N LYS A 54 5.62 11.58 2.11
CA LYS A 54 4.47 11.49 1.19
C LYS A 54 4.32 12.78 0.39
N TRP A 55 4.37 13.94 1.04
CA TRP A 55 4.32 15.24 0.35
C TRP A 55 5.46 15.38 -0.66
N ALA A 56 6.69 15.09 -0.26
CA ALA A 56 7.86 15.14 -1.14
C ALA A 56 7.70 14.21 -2.35
N HIS A 57 7.22 12.97 -2.14
CA HIS A 57 6.93 12.03 -3.22
C HIS A 57 5.89 12.58 -4.19
N THR A 58 4.78 13.14 -3.68
CA THR A 58 3.73 13.73 -4.52
C THR A 58 4.26 14.93 -5.32
N TYR A 59 4.95 15.88 -4.69
CA TYR A 59 5.46 17.07 -5.37
C TYR A 59 6.53 16.73 -6.42
N ILE A 60 7.44 15.81 -6.10
CA ILE A 60 8.46 15.36 -7.06
C ILE A 60 7.82 14.58 -8.23
N GLY A 61 6.71 13.86 -7.96
CA GLY A 61 5.90 13.24 -9.01
C GLY A 61 5.29 14.27 -9.96
N LEU A 62 4.83 15.41 -9.45
CA LEU A 62 4.34 16.52 -10.28
C LEU A 62 5.47 17.21 -11.05
N LEU A 63 6.67 17.35 -10.46
CA LEU A 63 7.85 17.86 -11.18
C LEU A 63 8.26 16.94 -12.34
N LEU A 64 8.12 15.61 -12.17
CA LEU A 64 8.36 14.65 -13.24
C LEU A 64 7.43 14.86 -14.44
N LEU A 65 6.17 15.27 -14.22
CA LEU A 65 5.24 15.62 -15.30
C LEU A 65 5.77 16.78 -16.15
N ILE A 66 6.31 17.83 -15.53
CA ILE A 66 6.90 18.98 -16.24
C ILE A 66 8.04 18.49 -17.16
N GLN A 67 8.86 17.57 -16.67
CA GLN A 67 9.97 17.00 -17.41
C GLN A 67 9.50 16.17 -18.63
N VAL A 68 8.45 15.37 -18.46
CA VAL A 68 7.85 14.59 -19.56
C VAL A 68 7.26 15.52 -20.61
N ILE A 69 6.52 16.55 -20.20
CA ILE A 69 5.97 17.57 -21.12
C ILE A 69 7.11 18.24 -21.91
N TYR A 70 8.19 18.64 -21.24
CA TYR A 70 9.35 19.23 -21.90
C TYR A 70 9.98 18.29 -22.95
N TYR A 71 10.05 16.99 -22.66
CA TYR A 71 10.50 16.00 -23.63
C TYR A 71 9.55 15.89 -24.83
N LEU A 72 8.24 15.93 -24.64
CA LEU A 72 7.25 15.83 -25.73
C LEU A 72 7.42 16.97 -26.76
N PHE A 73 7.74 18.18 -26.32
CA PHE A 73 8.09 19.29 -27.22
C PHE A 73 9.34 19.02 -28.09
N LEU A 74 10.25 18.18 -27.60
CA LEU A 74 11.47 17.80 -28.31
C LEU A 74 11.32 16.48 -29.09
N ALA A 75 10.26 15.71 -28.83
CA ALA A 75 10.07 14.35 -29.34
C ALA A 75 10.13 14.29 -30.87
N ALA A 76 9.49 15.22 -31.59
CA ALA A 76 9.51 15.24 -33.06
C ALA A 76 10.94 15.22 -33.65
N LYS A 77 11.89 15.94 -33.03
CA LYS A 77 13.29 15.95 -33.46
C LYS A 77 14.02 14.67 -33.03
N HIS A 78 13.70 14.12 -31.87
CA HIS A 78 14.29 12.87 -31.40
C HIS A 78 13.90 11.72 -32.31
N TRP A 79 12.61 11.62 -32.67
CA TRP A 79 12.09 10.58 -33.56
C TRP A 79 12.71 10.62 -34.95
N LYS A 80 13.00 11.81 -35.49
CA LYS A 80 13.75 11.96 -36.74
C LYS A 80 15.15 11.34 -36.65
N ARG A 81 15.86 11.50 -35.52
CA ARG A 81 17.17 10.88 -35.28
C ARG A 81 17.12 9.37 -35.06
N LEU A 82 15.97 8.86 -34.61
CA LEU A 82 15.75 7.43 -34.40
C LEU A 82 15.26 6.72 -35.67
N LYS A 83 15.19 7.39 -36.83
CA LYS A 83 14.82 6.75 -38.11
C LYS A 83 15.78 5.57 -38.38
N GLY A 84 15.20 4.40 -38.67
CA GLY A 84 15.95 3.15 -38.84
C GLY A 84 16.33 2.40 -37.55
N LYS A 85 16.09 2.96 -36.35
CA LYS A 85 16.42 2.33 -35.05
C LYS A 85 15.18 1.89 -34.28
N THR A 86 14.53 0.82 -34.74
CA THR A 86 13.26 0.30 -34.21
C THR A 86 13.31 -0.01 -32.72
N ALA A 87 14.36 -0.72 -32.26
CA ALA A 87 14.52 -1.06 -30.84
C ALA A 87 14.64 0.18 -29.92
N GLN A 88 15.29 1.24 -30.40
CA GLN A 88 15.42 2.48 -29.63
C GLN A 88 14.09 3.24 -29.55
N LYS A 89 13.30 3.23 -30.63
CA LYS A 89 11.94 3.80 -30.62
C LYS A 89 11.03 3.04 -29.66
N ALA A 90 11.04 1.71 -29.72
CA ALA A 90 10.25 0.87 -28.81
C ALA A 90 10.61 1.14 -27.34
N ASN A 91 11.91 1.23 -27.02
CA ASN A 91 12.36 1.56 -25.67
C ASN A 91 11.90 2.94 -25.21
N VAL A 92 11.92 3.95 -26.09
CA VAL A 92 11.41 5.29 -25.76
C VAL A 92 9.90 5.25 -25.49
N LEU A 93 9.12 4.57 -26.33
CA LEU A 93 7.67 4.44 -26.12
C LEU A 93 7.36 3.70 -24.82
N PHE A 94 8.08 2.61 -24.54
CA PHE A 94 7.93 1.85 -23.31
C PHE A 94 8.20 2.71 -22.06
N VAL A 95 9.29 3.49 -22.06
CA VAL A 95 9.59 4.40 -20.94
C VAL A 95 8.51 5.47 -20.79
N LEU A 96 8.01 6.04 -21.89
CA LEU A 96 6.93 7.03 -21.83
C LEU A 96 5.63 6.42 -21.30
N LEU A 97 5.32 5.17 -21.66
CA LEU A 97 4.17 4.45 -21.14
C LEU A 97 4.28 4.27 -19.62
N LEU A 98 5.45 3.84 -19.13
CA LEU A 98 5.69 3.72 -17.68
C LEU A 98 5.51 5.06 -16.96
N LEU A 99 6.14 6.13 -17.47
CA LEU A 99 6.05 7.46 -16.88
C LEU A 99 4.61 8.01 -16.89
N ALA A 100 3.90 7.85 -18.00
CA ALA A 100 2.50 8.26 -18.10
C ALA A 100 1.61 7.47 -17.14
N GLY A 101 1.81 6.15 -17.03
CA GLY A 101 1.10 5.29 -16.10
C GLY A 101 1.26 5.73 -14.65
N TRP A 102 2.49 5.96 -14.19
CA TRP A 102 2.76 6.47 -12.84
C TRP A 102 2.20 7.87 -12.59
N ILE A 103 2.35 8.79 -13.54
CA ILE A 103 1.87 10.17 -13.36
C ILE A 103 0.34 10.20 -13.30
N LEU A 104 -0.35 9.54 -14.23
CA LEU A 104 -1.81 9.54 -14.29
C LEU A 104 -2.41 8.87 -13.05
N SER A 105 -1.92 7.69 -12.68
CA SER A 105 -2.35 7.02 -11.45
C SER A 105 -2.02 7.85 -10.19
N GLY A 106 -0.84 8.46 -10.14
CA GLY A 106 -0.44 9.32 -9.03
C GLY A 106 -1.31 10.56 -8.86
N ILE A 107 -1.74 11.20 -9.96
CA ILE A 107 -2.66 12.35 -9.93
C ILE A 107 -4.02 11.93 -9.37
N VAL A 108 -4.54 10.78 -9.78
CA VAL A 108 -5.82 10.25 -9.26
C VAL A 108 -5.71 9.95 -7.75
N LEU A 109 -4.60 9.36 -7.31
CA LEU A 109 -4.34 9.09 -5.89
C LEU A 109 -4.18 10.38 -5.08
N TRP A 110 -3.58 11.42 -5.66
CA TRP A 110 -3.48 12.74 -5.03
C TRP A 110 -4.86 13.41 -4.90
N GLN A 111 -5.70 13.31 -5.94
CA GLN A 111 -7.06 13.85 -5.98
C GLN A 111 -8.11 12.87 -5.43
N TYR A 112 -7.75 12.07 -4.43
CA TYR A 112 -8.60 11.03 -3.86
C TYR A 112 -10.02 11.52 -3.52
N ARG A 113 -10.12 12.69 -2.89
CA ARG A 113 -11.42 13.28 -2.48
C ARG A 113 -12.35 13.56 -3.67
N ALA A 114 -11.80 13.92 -4.83
CA ALA A 114 -12.57 14.24 -6.02
C ALA A 114 -12.81 13.02 -6.92
N ALA A 115 -11.85 12.10 -7.01
CA ALA A 115 -11.92 10.94 -7.90
C ALA A 115 -12.88 9.84 -7.40
N GLY A 116 -13.09 9.77 -6.09
CA GLY A 116 -13.91 8.75 -5.45
C GLY A 116 -13.22 7.38 -5.34
N PRO A 117 -13.76 6.47 -4.51
CA PRO A 117 -13.02 5.27 -4.09
C PRO A 117 -12.76 4.26 -5.21
N ARG A 118 -13.68 4.11 -6.17
CA ARG A 118 -13.48 3.18 -7.32
C ARG A 118 -12.30 3.59 -8.18
N ALA A 119 -12.22 4.88 -8.54
CA ALA A 119 -11.13 5.40 -9.36
C ALA A 119 -9.79 5.35 -8.59
N ALA A 120 -9.80 5.64 -7.29
CA ALA A 120 -8.63 5.54 -6.44
C ALA A 120 -8.08 4.11 -6.31
N ASN A 121 -8.96 3.12 -6.15
CA ASN A 121 -8.56 1.71 -6.09
C ASN A 121 -7.94 1.23 -7.41
N ALA A 122 -8.57 1.58 -8.54
CA ALA A 122 -8.02 1.28 -9.85
C ALA A 122 -6.67 1.99 -10.07
N ALA A 123 -6.57 3.26 -9.68
CA ALA A 123 -5.33 4.01 -9.79
C ALA A 123 -4.21 3.41 -8.94
N LEU A 124 -4.49 2.96 -7.72
CA LEU A 124 -3.48 2.30 -6.88
C LEU A 124 -2.98 1.01 -7.52
N LEU A 125 -3.90 0.16 -7.98
CA LEU A 125 -3.55 -1.08 -8.68
C LEU A 125 -2.65 -0.82 -9.89
N ILE A 126 -3.02 0.18 -10.70
CA ILE A 126 -2.24 0.61 -11.86
C ILE A 126 -0.87 1.11 -11.41
N HIS A 127 -0.81 1.97 -10.40
CA HIS A 127 0.44 2.54 -9.89
C HIS A 127 1.41 1.46 -9.40
N ASP A 128 0.89 0.48 -8.66
CA ASP A 128 1.65 -0.66 -8.16
C ASP A 128 2.14 -1.54 -9.32
N LEU A 129 1.28 -1.84 -10.30
CA LEU A 129 1.66 -2.60 -11.50
C LEU A 129 2.80 -1.94 -12.27
N PHE A 130 2.70 -0.63 -12.50
CA PHE A 130 3.77 0.14 -13.15
C PHE A 130 5.05 0.13 -12.32
N THR A 131 4.97 0.09 -11.00
CA THR A 131 6.14 -0.02 -10.10
C THR A 131 6.79 -1.39 -10.19
N TRP A 132 6.00 -2.46 -10.18
CA TRP A 132 6.47 -3.83 -10.34
C TRP A 132 7.18 -4.09 -11.67
N ILE A 133 6.72 -3.47 -12.75
CA ILE A 133 7.34 -3.58 -14.07
C ILE A 133 8.52 -2.61 -14.20
N GLY A 134 8.33 -1.36 -13.78
CA GLY A 134 9.25 -0.28 -14.04
C GLY A 134 10.52 -0.34 -13.20
N LEU A 135 10.42 -0.70 -11.92
CA LEU A 135 11.59 -0.74 -11.02
C LEU A 135 12.65 -1.76 -11.47
N PRO A 136 12.31 -3.03 -11.80
CA PRO A 136 13.29 -3.97 -12.36
C PRO A 136 13.93 -3.47 -13.65
N VAL A 137 13.15 -2.83 -14.53
CA VAL A 137 13.67 -2.25 -15.78
C VAL A 137 14.65 -1.12 -15.49
N ILE A 138 14.36 -0.23 -14.54
CA ILE A 138 15.24 0.87 -14.14
C ILE A 138 16.55 0.32 -13.58
N ILE A 139 16.49 -0.68 -12.69
CA ILE A 139 17.67 -1.32 -12.10
C ILE A 139 18.52 -1.97 -13.21
N TYR A 140 17.88 -2.79 -14.07
CA TYR A 140 18.54 -3.42 -15.21
C TYR A 140 19.20 -2.39 -16.14
N HIS A 141 18.48 -1.32 -16.49
CA HIS A 141 18.99 -0.27 -17.36
C HIS A 141 20.17 0.49 -16.73
N SER A 142 20.09 0.78 -15.44
CA SER A 142 21.12 1.52 -14.70
C SER A 142 22.42 0.73 -14.63
N ILE A 143 22.35 -0.56 -14.26
CA ILE A 143 23.52 -1.43 -14.16
C ILE A 143 24.14 -1.65 -15.55
N THR A 144 23.35 -2.02 -16.54
CA THR A 144 23.85 -2.42 -17.87
C THR A 144 24.38 -1.26 -18.73
N ARG A 145 24.11 -0.01 -18.35
CA ARG A 145 24.62 1.20 -19.03
C ARG A 145 25.77 1.91 -18.32
N THR A 146 26.22 1.41 -17.16
CA THR A 146 27.41 1.93 -16.47
C THR A 146 28.63 1.95 -17.38
N ARG A 147 29.45 3.01 -17.28
CA ARG A 147 30.65 3.19 -18.14
C ARG A 147 31.69 2.08 -17.94
N TRP A 148 31.77 1.51 -16.74
CA TRP A 148 32.67 0.40 -16.41
C TRP A 148 32.44 -0.87 -17.25
N LEU A 149 31.25 -1.05 -17.81
CA LEU A 149 30.93 -2.18 -18.72
C LEU A 149 31.26 -1.90 -20.19
N LYS A 150 31.65 -0.67 -20.54
CA LYS A 150 31.91 -0.24 -21.93
C LYS A 150 33.40 -0.12 -22.26
N GLU A 151 34.28 0.04 -21.27
CA GLU A 151 35.74 0.17 -21.46
C GLU A 151 36.49 -1.03 -20.83
N PRO A 152 36.62 -2.18 -21.53
CA PRO A 152 37.35 -3.34 -21.03
C PRO A 152 38.88 -3.14 -20.97
N SER A 153 39.43 -2.15 -21.70
CA SER A 153 40.88 -2.00 -21.93
C SER A 153 41.66 -1.27 -20.82
N LYS A 154 41.02 -0.77 -19.77
CA LYS A 154 41.72 -0.01 -18.70
C LYS A 154 42.27 -0.85 -17.54
N ARG A 155 42.14 -2.17 -17.59
CA ARG A 155 42.53 -3.03 -16.45
C ARG A 155 43.04 -4.43 -16.81
N SER A 156 43.72 -4.56 -17.94
CA SER A 156 44.65 -5.69 -18.12
C SER A 156 45.98 -5.27 -17.50
N ILE A 157 46.36 -5.89 -16.40
CA ILE A 157 47.77 -5.98 -15.98
C ILE A 157 48.50 -6.52 -17.22
N ARG A 158 49.40 -5.71 -17.81
CA ARG A 158 50.33 -6.22 -18.81
C ARG A 158 51.25 -7.20 -18.07
N PRO A 159 51.32 -8.48 -18.43
CA PRO A 159 52.38 -9.34 -17.93
C PRO A 159 53.73 -8.71 -18.29
N GLU A 160 54.70 -8.72 -17.36
CA GLU A 160 56.04 -8.14 -17.58
C GLU A 160 56.79 -8.74 -18.79
N GLU A 161 56.36 -9.89 -19.32
CA GLU A 161 56.95 -10.54 -20.50
C GLU A 161 56.81 -9.73 -21.81
N ASP A 162 55.81 -8.85 -21.93
CA ASP A 162 55.61 -8.06 -23.16
C ASP A 162 56.58 -6.87 -23.28
N GLN A 163 57.24 -6.43 -22.21
CA GLN A 163 58.22 -5.32 -22.27
C GLN A 163 59.62 -5.77 -22.71
N GLN A 164 60.01 -7.01 -22.46
CA GLN A 164 61.31 -7.52 -22.91
C GLN A 164 61.30 -7.96 -24.38
N THR A 165 60.13 -8.28 -24.94
CA THR A 165 60.03 -8.77 -26.32
C THR A 165 60.02 -7.63 -27.36
N GLU A 166 59.49 -6.44 -27.02
CA GLU A 166 59.49 -5.28 -27.94
C GLU A 166 60.87 -4.60 -28.08
N ALA A 167 61.76 -4.75 -27.10
CA ALA A 167 63.13 -4.23 -27.19
C ALA A 167 64.07 -5.15 -27.99
N ALA A 168 63.70 -6.42 -28.23
CA ALA A 168 64.57 -7.44 -28.83
C ALA A 168 64.16 -7.88 -30.25
N ALA A 169 62.98 -7.51 -30.75
CA ALA A 169 62.46 -8.02 -32.03
C ALA A 169 62.59 -7.00 -33.18
N GLY A 170 63.83 -6.70 -33.57
CA GLY A 170 64.12 -6.19 -34.91
C GLY A 170 64.05 -7.33 -35.92
N GLY A 171 62.97 -7.37 -36.72
CA GLY A 171 62.87 -8.20 -37.93
C GLY A 171 62.26 -9.59 -37.71
N GLY A 172 61.05 -9.80 -38.23
CA GLY A 172 60.46 -11.14 -38.33
C GLY A 172 58.94 -11.12 -38.48
N THR A 173 58.47 -11.63 -39.62
CA THR A 173 57.05 -11.81 -40.02
C THR A 173 56.20 -12.39 -38.88
N GLN A 174 55.32 -11.57 -38.29
CA GLN A 174 54.39 -12.03 -37.26
C GLN A 174 53.19 -12.75 -37.89
N ALA A 175 53.19 -14.07 -37.78
CA ALA A 175 52.02 -14.91 -38.03
C ALA A 175 50.86 -14.48 -37.11
N HIS A 176 49.72 -14.17 -37.72
CA HIS A 176 48.48 -13.81 -37.03
C HIS A 176 47.94 -15.03 -36.26
N ARG A 177 48.34 -15.21 -34.99
CA ARG A 177 47.69 -16.17 -34.09
C ARG A 177 46.26 -15.69 -33.83
N GLN A 178 45.29 -16.27 -34.52
CA GLN A 178 43.86 -16.11 -34.23
C GLN A 178 43.61 -16.61 -32.79
N ARG A 179 43.48 -15.67 -31.85
CA ARG A 179 42.99 -16.00 -30.50
C ARG A 179 41.51 -16.41 -30.64
N PRO A 180 41.07 -17.51 -30.00
CA PRO A 180 39.66 -17.89 -30.02
C PRO A 180 38.81 -16.74 -29.46
N GLU A 181 37.90 -16.22 -30.28
CA GLU A 181 36.90 -15.24 -29.88
C GLU A 181 36.04 -15.84 -28.76
N PRO A 182 35.92 -15.19 -27.58
CA PRO A 182 35.13 -15.73 -26.50
C PRO A 182 33.63 -15.77 -26.88
N VAL A 183 33.02 -16.95 -26.74
CA VAL A 183 31.59 -17.20 -27.05
C VAL A 183 30.64 -16.24 -26.31
N TYR A 184 31.07 -15.71 -25.16
CA TYR A 184 30.34 -14.71 -24.40
C TYR A 184 31.21 -13.52 -24.03
N THR A 185 30.79 -12.31 -24.42
CA THR A 185 31.39 -11.08 -23.90
C THR A 185 31.01 -10.89 -22.43
N ARG A 186 31.93 -10.35 -21.61
CA ARG A 186 31.66 -9.95 -20.20
C ARG A 186 30.38 -9.12 -20.06
N ARG A 187 30.12 -8.25 -21.04
CA ARG A 187 28.92 -7.41 -21.12
C ARG A 187 27.65 -8.24 -21.33
N SER A 188 27.68 -9.25 -22.19
CA SER A 188 26.56 -10.17 -22.40
C SER A 188 26.30 -11.01 -21.15
N PHE A 189 27.35 -11.55 -20.52
CA PHE A 189 27.25 -12.31 -19.28
C PHE A 189 26.59 -11.49 -18.16
N ILE A 190 27.07 -10.27 -17.90
CA ILE A 190 26.53 -9.41 -16.82
C ILE A 190 25.06 -9.03 -17.09
N LYS A 191 24.69 -8.76 -18.34
CA LYS A 191 23.29 -8.50 -18.69
C LYS A 191 22.38 -9.69 -18.38
N VAL A 192 22.80 -10.89 -18.74
CA VAL A 192 22.02 -12.11 -18.49
C VAL A 192 21.95 -12.38 -16.98
N ALA A 193 23.07 -12.29 -16.27
CA ALA A 193 23.13 -12.52 -14.83
C ALA A 193 22.24 -11.55 -14.04
N VAL A 194 22.28 -10.26 -14.34
CA VAL A 194 21.43 -9.25 -13.68
C VAL A 194 19.95 -9.48 -13.99
N GLY A 195 19.61 -9.79 -15.26
CA GLY A 195 18.24 -10.11 -15.65
C GLY A 195 17.68 -11.34 -14.94
N ALA A 196 18.47 -12.42 -14.90
CA ALA A 196 18.10 -13.66 -14.21
C ALA A 196 17.98 -13.46 -12.70
N GLY A 197 18.91 -12.73 -12.08
CA GLY A 197 18.86 -12.42 -10.64
C GLY A 197 17.62 -11.62 -10.25
N LEU A 198 17.27 -10.59 -11.03
CA LEU A 198 16.03 -9.83 -10.81
C LEU A 198 14.78 -10.70 -10.99
N ALA A 199 14.74 -11.56 -12.01
CA ALA A 199 13.61 -12.46 -12.24
C ALA A 199 13.40 -13.46 -11.09
N LEU A 200 14.48 -14.04 -10.56
CA LEU A 200 14.41 -15.01 -9.47
C LEU A 200 14.02 -14.37 -8.13
N THR A 201 14.49 -13.16 -7.87
CA THR A 201 14.24 -12.45 -6.60
C THR A 201 12.87 -11.77 -6.56
N ILE A 202 12.49 -11.10 -7.66
CA ILE A 202 11.27 -10.28 -7.72
C ILE A 202 10.08 -11.10 -8.28
N GLY A 203 10.34 -12.04 -9.19
CA GLY A 203 9.30 -12.81 -9.89
C GLY A 203 8.30 -13.51 -8.98
N PRO A 204 8.72 -14.33 -7.99
CA PRO A 204 7.79 -15.00 -7.08
C PRO A 204 6.91 -14.03 -6.29
N THR A 205 7.50 -12.93 -5.79
CA THR A 205 6.75 -11.90 -5.05
C THR A 205 5.75 -11.17 -5.93
N PHE A 206 6.12 -10.88 -7.18
CA PHE A 206 5.24 -10.27 -8.17
C PHE A 206 4.05 -11.17 -8.49
N VAL A 207 4.29 -12.47 -8.75
CA VAL A 207 3.22 -13.44 -9.05
C VAL A 207 2.25 -13.55 -7.88
N ARG A 208 2.75 -13.63 -6.64
CA ARG A 208 1.91 -13.65 -5.43
C ARG A 208 1.09 -12.37 -5.27
N TRP A 209 1.70 -11.20 -5.49
CA TRP A 209 1.01 -9.91 -5.45
C TRP A 209 -0.07 -9.83 -6.54
N MET A 210 0.24 -10.27 -7.76
CA MET A 210 -0.68 -10.26 -8.89
C MET A 210 -1.86 -11.21 -8.65
N GLY A 211 -1.63 -12.40 -8.10
CA GLY A 211 -2.71 -13.32 -7.72
C GLY A 211 -3.68 -12.72 -6.70
N ARG A 212 -3.16 -12.03 -5.66
CA ARG A 212 -3.98 -11.32 -4.67
C ARG A 212 -4.70 -10.10 -5.25
N SER A 213 -4.08 -9.42 -6.20
CA SER A 213 -4.59 -8.15 -6.75
C SER A 213 -5.59 -8.35 -7.90
N LEU A 214 -5.45 -9.44 -8.66
CA LEU A 214 -6.34 -9.84 -9.76
C LEU A 214 -7.45 -10.81 -9.34
N GLN A 215 -7.48 -11.25 -8.07
CA GLN A 215 -8.65 -11.91 -7.47
C GLN A 215 -9.85 -10.94 -7.44
N LEU A 216 -10.48 -10.81 -8.60
CA LEU A 216 -11.82 -10.28 -8.84
C LEU A 216 -12.83 -11.42 -8.68
N SER A 217 -12.77 -12.14 -7.54
CA SER A 217 -13.76 -13.15 -7.19
C SER A 217 -14.33 -12.83 -5.81
N PRO A 218 -15.66 -12.75 -5.66
CA PRO A 218 -16.31 -12.56 -4.37
C PRO A 218 -16.15 -13.82 -3.53
N GLY A 219 -15.75 -13.66 -2.28
CA GLY A 219 -15.84 -14.73 -1.27
C GLY A 219 -14.69 -15.73 -1.27
N ASP A 220 -13.66 -15.43 -0.48
CA ASP A 220 -13.36 -16.33 0.64
C ASP A 220 -12.59 -15.54 1.71
N THR A 221 -13.34 -14.99 2.67
CA THR A 221 -12.84 -14.50 3.96
C THR A 221 -12.29 -15.62 4.86
N SER A 222 -12.26 -16.84 4.35
CA SER A 222 -11.66 -18.06 4.92
C SER A 222 -10.13 -18.09 4.84
N ALA A 223 -9.46 -16.92 4.83
CA ALA A 223 -8.03 -16.87 5.05
C ALA A 223 -7.75 -17.27 6.51
N ASP A 224 -7.41 -18.54 6.75
CA ASP A 224 -7.00 -19.14 8.03
C ASP A 224 -7.51 -18.39 9.27
N ASN A 225 -8.80 -18.58 9.60
CA ASN A 225 -9.32 -18.07 10.86
C ASN A 225 -8.70 -18.85 12.02
N ALA A 226 -7.77 -18.23 12.73
CA ALA A 226 -7.09 -18.87 13.86
C ALA A 226 -7.96 -18.96 15.13
N ASN A 227 -9.10 -18.26 15.15
CA ASN A 227 -10.02 -18.34 16.28
C ASN A 227 -10.68 -19.72 16.33
N LYS A 228 -10.72 -20.30 17.53
CA LYS A 228 -11.33 -21.61 17.83
C LYS A 228 -12.41 -21.46 18.89
N MET A 229 -13.38 -20.58 18.59
CA MET A 229 -14.49 -20.30 19.49
C MET A 229 -15.58 -21.37 19.33
N ILE A 230 -16.13 -21.87 20.43
CA ILE A 230 -17.18 -22.89 20.43
C ILE A 230 -18.29 -22.45 21.39
N PRO A 231 -19.57 -22.42 20.98
CA PRO A 231 -20.07 -22.74 19.65
C PRO A 231 -19.78 -21.61 18.65
N ASP A 232 -19.85 -21.93 17.36
CA ASP A 232 -19.93 -20.88 16.34
C ASP A 232 -21.24 -20.09 16.48
N PRO A 233 -21.22 -18.77 16.23
CA PRO A 233 -22.43 -17.96 16.24
C PRO A 233 -23.33 -18.39 15.08
N ALA A 234 -24.55 -18.84 15.40
CA ALA A 234 -25.54 -19.15 14.39
C ALA A 234 -26.09 -17.83 13.79
N PRO A 235 -26.07 -17.64 12.46
CA PRO A 235 -26.62 -16.44 11.85
C PRO A 235 -28.13 -16.36 12.04
N LEU A 236 -28.65 -15.17 12.30
CA LEU A 236 -30.09 -14.92 12.29
C LEU A 236 -30.65 -15.16 10.88
N ALA A 237 -31.94 -15.48 10.77
CA ALA A 237 -32.60 -15.66 9.47
C ALA A 237 -32.47 -14.42 8.57
N GLN A 238 -32.41 -13.23 9.19
CA GLN A 238 -32.16 -11.96 8.53
C GLN A 238 -30.70 -11.81 8.03
N SER A 239 -29.75 -12.58 8.51
CA SER A 239 -28.37 -12.56 7.99
C SER A 239 -28.08 -13.70 6.98
N SER A 240 -28.99 -14.65 6.77
CA SER A 240 -28.77 -15.79 5.86
C SER A 240 -30.02 -16.12 5.01
N PRO A 241 -30.05 -15.76 3.71
CA PRO A 241 -28.97 -15.10 2.97
C PRO A 241 -28.72 -13.67 3.50
N PRO A 242 -27.49 -13.13 3.38
CA PRO A 242 -27.17 -11.79 3.88
C PRO A 242 -28.16 -10.73 3.37
N ILE A 243 -28.76 -9.98 4.31
CA ILE A 243 -29.51 -8.76 3.97
C ILE A 243 -28.49 -7.74 3.46
N GLY A 244 -28.57 -7.41 2.18
CA GLY A 244 -27.44 -6.78 1.49
C GLY A 244 -26.57 -7.86 0.84
N GLY A 245 -26.54 -7.86 -0.50
CA GLY A 245 -26.14 -9.05 -1.27
C GLY A 245 -24.66 -9.20 -1.60
N GLY A 246 -23.77 -9.00 -0.63
CA GLY A 246 -22.35 -9.35 -0.75
C GLY A 246 -21.46 -8.13 -0.74
N ALA A 247 -20.69 -8.00 0.34
CA ALA A 247 -19.67 -6.98 0.51
C ALA A 247 -18.96 -6.68 -0.83
N GLN A 248 -19.08 -5.44 -1.31
CA GLN A 248 -18.49 -5.02 -2.57
C GLN A 248 -17.18 -4.31 -2.32
N GLY A 249 -16.08 -4.93 -2.72
CA GLY A 249 -14.73 -4.46 -2.44
C GLY A 249 -13.99 -5.48 -1.57
N ASN A 250 -12.71 -5.21 -1.33
CA ASN A 250 -11.85 -6.12 -0.59
C ASN A 250 -11.34 -5.42 0.66
N PHE A 251 -11.48 -6.07 1.81
CA PHE A 251 -10.84 -5.63 3.03
C PHE A 251 -9.32 -5.62 2.85
N ARG A 252 -8.69 -4.57 3.36
CA ARG A 252 -7.23 -4.55 3.54
C ARG A 252 -6.94 -4.63 5.03
N VAL A 253 -6.18 -5.64 5.41
CA VAL A 253 -5.85 -5.90 6.81
C VAL A 253 -4.73 -4.97 7.23
N TYR A 254 -5.03 -4.06 8.16
CA TYR A 254 -4.04 -3.26 8.89
C TYR A 254 -4.04 -3.70 10.34
N THR A 255 -2.85 -3.89 10.91
CA THR A 255 -2.66 -4.24 12.32
C THR A 255 -1.56 -3.34 12.88
N VAL A 256 -1.65 -3.04 14.17
CA VAL A 256 -0.60 -2.32 14.92
C VAL A 256 0.34 -3.30 15.62
N THR A 257 -0.12 -4.54 15.83
CA THR A 257 0.59 -5.67 16.42
C THR A 257 0.46 -6.91 15.51
N ASP A 258 1.01 -8.04 15.96
CA ASP A 258 0.63 -9.36 15.45
C ASP A 258 -0.87 -9.63 15.66
N ILE A 259 -1.44 -10.47 14.79
CA ILE A 259 -2.87 -10.82 14.83
C ILE A 259 -3.12 -11.80 15.98
N PRO A 260 -3.89 -11.44 17.02
CA PRO A 260 -4.23 -12.36 18.09
C PRO A 260 -5.15 -13.48 17.61
N ALA A 261 -5.17 -14.57 18.36
CA ALA A 261 -6.06 -15.72 18.16
C ALA A 261 -6.73 -16.07 19.48
N PHE A 262 -8.03 -16.36 19.41
CA PHE A 262 -8.86 -16.56 20.59
C PHE A 262 -9.54 -17.93 20.60
N ASP A 263 -9.75 -18.46 21.81
CA ASP A 263 -10.59 -19.60 22.11
C ASP A 263 -11.40 -19.33 23.39
N ASN A 264 -12.27 -20.26 23.78
CA ASN A 264 -13.11 -20.11 24.97
C ASN A 264 -12.35 -19.91 26.28
N SER A 265 -11.08 -20.33 26.36
CA SER A 265 -10.28 -20.27 27.59
C SER A 265 -9.58 -18.93 27.77
N ASN A 266 -9.29 -18.22 26.67
CA ASN A 266 -8.53 -16.98 26.69
C ASN A 266 -9.35 -15.74 26.31
N TRP A 267 -10.62 -15.90 25.93
CA TRP A 267 -11.48 -14.80 25.52
C TRP A 267 -12.55 -14.48 26.57
N SER A 268 -12.74 -13.19 26.81
CA SER A 268 -13.88 -12.64 27.55
C SER A 268 -14.21 -11.25 27.04
N PHE A 269 -15.44 -10.78 27.30
CA PHE A 269 -15.87 -9.43 26.99
C PHE A 269 -16.33 -8.71 28.25
N THR A 270 -15.79 -7.51 28.51
CA THR A 270 -16.08 -6.74 29.73
C THR A 270 -16.69 -5.37 29.43
N ILE A 271 -17.65 -4.95 30.24
CA ILE A 271 -18.15 -3.57 30.31
C ILE A 271 -18.01 -3.08 31.75
N ASP A 272 -17.26 -2.00 31.96
CA ASP A 272 -16.96 -1.45 33.29
C ASP A 272 -16.75 0.07 33.30
N GLY A 273 -16.17 0.59 34.39
CA GLY A 273 -15.98 2.02 34.64
C GLY A 273 -17.20 2.66 35.29
N LEU A 274 -17.64 3.81 34.75
CA LEU A 274 -18.77 4.60 35.22
C LEU A 274 -20.12 4.01 34.80
N VAL A 275 -20.41 2.81 35.28
CA VAL A 275 -21.66 2.06 35.07
C VAL A 275 -22.26 1.60 36.39
N ASP A 276 -23.57 1.36 36.42
CA ASP A 276 -24.27 0.84 37.60
C ASP A 276 -24.01 -0.65 37.80
N GLN A 277 -23.86 -1.40 36.72
CA GLN A 277 -23.53 -2.83 36.74
C GLN A 277 -22.37 -3.13 35.79
N THR A 278 -21.31 -3.72 36.33
CA THR A 278 -20.20 -4.25 35.54
C THR A 278 -20.54 -5.64 35.03
N PHE A 279 -20.27 -5.90 33.76
CA PHE A 279 -20.48 -7.21 33.15
C PHE A 279 -19.18 -7.79 32.62
N THR A 280 -18.99 -9.09 32.81
CA THR A 280 -17.96 -9.87 32.12
C THR A 280 -18.58 -11.16 31.62
N TRP A 281 -18.54 -11.38 30.31
CA TRP A 281 -19.08 -12.57 29.66
C TRP A 281 -17.97 -13.45 29.11
N ASN A 282 -18.09 -14.75 29.31
CA ASN A 282 -17.41 -15.73 28.45
C ASN A 282 -18.13 -15.83 27.09
N TRP A 283 -17.55 -16.58 26.16
CA TRP A 283 -18.07 -16.67 24.80
C TRP A 283 -19.53 -17.17 24.72
N GLU A 284 -19.85 -18.26 25.42
CA GLU A 284 -21.19 -18.84 25.40
C GLU A 284 -22.26 -17.91 25.97
N GLN A 285 -21.91 -17.13 26.99
CA GLN A 285 -22.80 -16.14 27.57
C GLN A 285 -22.99 -14.95 26.63
N PHE A 286 -21.90 -14.48 26.01
CA PHE A 286 -21.93 -13.34 25.09
C PHE A 286 -22.83 -13.61 23.88
N LEU A 287 -22.80 -14.83 23.34
CA LEU A 287 -23.66 -15.23 22.21
C LEU A 287 -25.16 -15.27 22.53
N LYS A 288 -25.55 -15.28 23.81
CA LYS A 288 -26.96 -15.24 24.23
C LYS A 288 -27.55 -13.83 24.24
N LEU A 289 -26.71 -12.80 24.10
CA LEU A 289 -27.16 -11.41 24.04
C LEU A 289 -27.95 -11.17 22.75
N GLN A 290 -28.95 -10.29 22.82
CA GLN A 290 -29.83 -10.02 21.69
C GLN A 290 -29.07 -9.28 20.57
N ARG A 291 -28.94 -9.96 19.43
CA ARG A 291 -28.28 -9.45 18.23
C ARG A 291 -29.27 -8.86 17.23
N GLU A 292 -28.76 -7.96 16.41
CA GLU A 292 -29.44 -7.32 15.29
C GLU A 292 -28.59 -7.39 14.03
N VAL A 293 -29.25 -7.33 12.88
CA VAL A 293 -28.61 -7.33 11.56
C VAL A 293 -28.67 -5.92 11.00
N GLN A 294 -27.52 -5.41 10.55
CA GLN A 294 -27.44 -4.11 9.87
C GLN A 294 -26.65 -4.21 8.57
N VAL A 295 -26.92 -3.28 7.66
CA VAL A 295 -26.15 -3.12 6.43
C VAL A 295 -25.46 -1.78 6.44
N SER A 296 -24.13 -1.79 6.34
CA SER A 296 -23.36 -0.56 6.32
C SER A 296 -22.13 -0.62 5.41
N ASP A 297 -21.74 0.55 4.92
CA ASP A 297 -20.49 0.73 4.21
C ASP A 297 -19.34 0.90 5.20
N PHE A 298 -18.15 0.44 4.81
CA PHE A 298 -16.95 0.45 5.65
C PHE A 298 -15.83 1.19 4.92
N HIS A 299 -15.42 2.34 5.46
CA HIS A 299 -14.53 3.27 4.77
C HIS A 299 -13.20 3.44 5.50
N CYS A 300 -12.09 3.17 4.84
CA CYS A 300 -10.77 3.42 5.41
C CYS A 300 -10.22 4.79 4.99
N ILE A 301 -9.56 5.45 5.95
CA ILE A 301 -8.86 6.72 5.72
C ILE A 301 -7.75 6.61 4.65
N THR A 302 -7.21 5.41 4.42
CA THR A 302 -6.20 5.17 3.37
C THR A 302 -6.80 4.96 1.98
N GLY A 303 -8.12 5.13 1.84
CA GLY A 303 -8.79 5.30 0.55
C GLY A 303 -9.48 4.07 -0.05
N TRP A 304 -9.46 2.92 0.62
CA TRP A 304 -10.28 1.77 0.21
C TRP A 304 -11.59 1.75 0.98
N SER A 305 -12.59 1.06 0.43
CA SER A 305 -13.90 0.90 1.05
C SER A 305 -14.49 -0.45 0.67
N VAL A 306 -15.34 -0.98 1.54
CA VAL A 306 -16.14 -2.17 1.29
C VAL A 306 -17.60 -1.75 1.50
N TYR A 307 -18.45 -1.95 0.50
CA TYR A 307 -19.83 -1.48 0.51
C TYR A 307 -20.81 -2.61 0.82
N LYS A 308 -21.98 -2.27 1.37
CA LYS A 308 -23.09 -3.21 1.61
C LYS A 308 -22.67 -4.43 2.46
N ASN A 309 -21.90 -4.19 3.51
CA ASN A 309 -21.51 -5.26 4.44
C ASN A 309 -22.71 -5.58 5.33
N THR A 310 -23.06 -6.86 5.42
CA THR A 310 -24.05 -7.32 6.39
C THR A 310 -23.32 -7.63 7.69
N TRP A 311 -23.60 -6.87 8.73
CA TRP A 311 -23.07 -7.13 10.07
C TRP A 311 -24.16 -7.66 10.96
N GLU A 312 -23.84 -8.64 11.80
CA GLU A 312 -24.73 -9.11 12.86
C GLU A 312 -24.00 -9.09 14.21
N GLY A 313 -24.64 -8.49 15.21
CA GLY A 313 -24.01 -8.09 16.47
C GLY A 313 -24.98 -7.46 17.44
N ILE A 314 -24.46 -6.95 18.56
CA ILE A 314 -25.26 -6.30 19.60
C ILE A 314 -25.17 -4.79 19.40
N PRO A 315 -26.29 -4.04 19.35
CA PRO A 315 -26.25 -2.58 19.32
C PRO A 315 -25.50 -2.05 20.54
N LEU A 316 -24.56 -1.12 20.33
CA LEU A 316 -23.77 -0.58 21.44
C LEU A 316 -24.65 0.12 22.47
N ALA A 317 -25.65 0.89 22.01
CA ALA A 317 -26.63 1.53 22.89
C ALA A 317 -27.30 0.53 23.85
N ARG A 318 -27.66 -0.68 23.37
CA ARG A 318 -28.26 -1.72 24.22
C ARG A 318 -27.29 -2.21 25.30
N LEU A 319 -26.02 -2.39 24.97
CA LEU A 319 -25.00 -2.79 25.96
C LEU A 319 -24.83 -1.71 27.04
N LEU A 320 -24.84 -0.44 26.63
CA LEU A 320 -24.75 0.70 27.54
C LEU A 320 -25.99 0.80 28.44
N ASP A 321 -27.18 0.60 27.89
CA ASP A 321 -28.44 0.61 28.64
C ASP A 321 -28.49 -0.53 29.65
N MET A 322 -28.01 -1.73 29.28
CA MET A 322 -27.90 -2.87 30.19
C MET A 322 -26.96 -2.59 31.37
N ALA A 323 -25.83 -1.91 31.12
CA ALA A 323 -24.85 -1.54 32.14
C ALA A 323 -25.31 -0.40 33.07
N GLY A 324 -26.25 0.44 32.62
CA GLY A 324 -26.68 1.64 33.35
C GLY A 324 -25.56 2.67 33.42
N VAL A 325 -25.37 3.44 32.34
CA VAL A 325 -24.32 4.48 32.29
C VAL A 325 -24.58 5.57 33.34
N LYS A 326 -23.58 5.84 34.20
CA LYS A 326 -23.68 6.90 35.21
C LYS A 326 -23.69 8.28 34.57
N SER A 327 -24.38 9.23 35.20
CA SER A 327 -24.54 10.61 34.69
C SER A 327 -23.23 11.39 34.53
N THR A 328 -22.15 10.96 35.19
CA THR A 328 -20.83 11.58 35.07
C THR A 328 -20.01 11.04 33.90
N ALA A 329 -20.43 9.96 33.25
CA ALA A 329 -19.71 9.40 32.12
C ALA A 329 -19.89 10.29 30.88
N THR A 330 -18.78 10.65 30.24
CA THR A 330 -18.77 11.48 29.03
C THR A 330 -18.26 10.72 27.80
N THR A 331 -17.44 9.69 28.02
CA THR A 331 -16.68 9.02 26.97
C THR A 331 -16.76 7.51 27.13
N VAL A 332 -16.92 6.80 26.01
CA VAL A 332 -16.90 5.34 25.90
C VAL A 332 -15.56 4.92 25.32
N LYS A 333 -14.70 4.30 26.13
CA LYS A 333 -13.38 3.83 25.72
C LYS A 333 -13.43 2.37 25.33
N PHE A 334 -12.76 2.04 24.24
CA PHE A 334 -12.72 0.71 23.65
C PHE A 334 -11.30 0.15 23.70
N TYR A 335 -11.19 -1.11 24.12
CA TYR A 335 -9.94 -1.84 24.19
C TYR A 335 -9.93 -3.01 23.21
N SER A 336 -8.82 -3.12 22.48
CA SER A 336 -8.56 -4.28 21.65
C SER A 336 -7.90 -5.40 22.45
N GLY A 337 -8.26 -6.63 22.14
CA GLY A 337 -7.63 -7.85 22.64
C GLY A 337 -6.21 -8.07 22.15
N ASP A 338 -5.66 -7.18 21.32
CA ASP A 338 -4.21 -7.14 21.04
C ASP A 338 -3.38 -6.52 22.19
N GLY A 339 -4.05 -5.90 23.18
CA GLY A 339 -3.41 -5.31 24.37
C GLY A 339 -2.74 -3.95 24.12
N VAL A 340 -2.81 -3.41 22.91
CA VAL A 340 -2.14 -2.15 22.53
C VAL A 340 -3.14 -1.12 22.00
N TYR A 341 -4.05 -1.54 21.12
CA TYR A 341 -4.94 -0.63 20.44
C TYR A 341 -6.09 -0.20 21.35
N THR A 342 -6.26 1.12 21.49
CA THR A 342 -7.43 1.72 22.13
C THR A 342 -7.97 2.85 21.28
N ASP A 343 -9.27 3.08 21.42
CA ASP A 343 -10.00 4.16 20.75
C ASP A 343 -11.15 4.60 21.67
N ALA A 344 -11.80 5.71 21.36
CA ALA A 344 -12.93 6.22 22.15
C ALA A 344 -13.95 6.95 21.29
N LEU A 345 -15.20 6.92 21.75
CA LEU A 345 -16.30 7.71 21.23
C LEU A 345 -16.86 8.56 22.37
N THR A 346 -17.36 9.76 22.06
CA THR A 346 -18.22 10.47 23.03
C THR A 346 -19.47 9.64 23.31
N LEU A 347 -20.13 9.89 24.45
CA LEU A 347 -21.35 9.16 24.78
C LEU A 347 -22.44 9.30 23.71
N ASP A 348 -22.56 10.49 23.11
CA ASP A 348 -23.52 10.75 22.01
C ASP A 348 -23.18 9.94 20.75
N GLN A 349 -21.88 9.89 20.39
CA GLN A 349 -21.41 9.08 19.27
C GLN A 349 -21.65 7.58 19.52
N ALA A 350 -21.39 7.11 20.74
CA ALA A 350 -21.57 5.70 21.10
C ALA A 350 -23.04 5.27 21.14
N LYS A 351 -23.96 6.22 21.34
CA LYS A 351 -25.42 6.00 21.34
C LYS A 351 -26.06 6.12 19.95
N MET A 352 -25.29 6.39 18.89
CA MET A 352 -25.81 6.35 17.53
C MET A 352 -26.38 4.97 17.20
N GLU A 353 -27.52 4.95 16.51
CA GLU A 353 -28.30 3.74 16.22
C GLU A 353 -27.54 2.68 15.40
N ASP A 354 -26.53 3.10 14.62
CA ASP A 354 -25.79 2.23 13.71
C ASP A 354 -24.44 1.72 14.26
N VAL A 355 -24.14 2.00 15.54
CA VAL A 355 -22.94 1.49 16.21
C VAL A 355 -23.17 0.09 16.77
N LEU A 356 -22.36 -0.86 16.32
CA LEU A 356 -22.59 -2.28 16.56
C LEU A 356 -21.33 -2.98 17.08
N VAL A 357 -21.51 -3.85 18.07
CA VAL A 357 -20.52 -4.83 18.52
C VAL A 357 -20.78 -6.14 17.76
N ALA A 358 -20.08 -6.32 16.64
CA ALA A 358 -20.34 -7.36 15.64
C ALA A 358 -19.59 -8.68 15.92
N VAL A 359 -20.29 -9.80 15.67
CA VAL A 359 -19.76 -11.19 15.76
C VAL A 359 -19.75 -11.91 14.40
N LEU A 360 -20.62 -11.48 13.48
CA LEU A 360 -20.78 -12.07 12.15
C LEU A 360 -20.66 -10.99 11.07
N HIS A 361 -20.11 -11.39 9.94
CA HIS A 361 -20.03 -10.60 8.71
C HIS A 361 -20.46 -11.46 7.52
N ASP A 362 -21.45 -10.99 6.76
CA ASP A 362 -22.06 -11.69 5.62
C ASP A 362 -22.44 -13.16 5.96
N GLY A 363 -23.07 -13.36 7.12
CA GLY A 363 -23.56 -14.66 7.58
C GLY A 363 -22.48 -15.64 8.06
N LYS A 364 -21.22 -15.21 8.17
CA LYS A 364 -20.09 -16.02 8.65
C LYS A 364 -19.42 -15.39 9.88
N PRO A 365 -18.79 -16.19 10.77
CA PRO A 365 -17.98 -15.66 11.87
C PRO A 365 -16.91 -14.72 11.34
N ILE A 366 -16.73 -13.57 12.01
CA ILE A 366 -15.68 -12.62 11.63
C ILE A 366 -14.33 -13.30 11.86
N SER A 367 -13.49 -13.37 10.84
CA SER A 367 -12.15 -13.95 10.97
C SER A 367 -11.27 -13.09 11.86
N ASN A 368 -10.29 -13.70 12.53
CA ASN A 368 -9.28 -12.98 13.31
C ASN A 368 -8.59 -11.85 12.50
N GLN A 369 -8.36 -12.02 11.19
CA GLN A 369 -7.77 -10.97 10.36
C GLN A 369 -8.67 -9.71 10.24
N LEU A 370 -9.99 -9.91 10.22
CA LEU A 370 -10.98 -8.83 10.16
C LEU A 370 -11.38 -8.31 11.54
N GLY A 371 -10.72 -8.79 12.60
CA GLY A 371 -10.93 -8.34 13.97
C GLY A 371 -11.87 -9.21 14.79
N GLY A 372 -12.20 -10.42 14.35
CA GLY A 372 -13.01 -11.36 15.14
C GLY A 372 -12.23 -11.95 16.32
N PRO A 373 -12.90 -12.50 17.34
CA PRO A 373 -14.29 -12.96 17.27
C PRO A 373 -15.32 -11.85 17.44
N VAL A 374 -14.92 -10.69 17.98
CA VAL A 374 -15.78 -9.52 18.18
C VAL A 374 -15.07 -8.26 17.70
N ARG A 375 -15.78 -7.39 16.96
CA ARG A 375 -15.28 -6.06 16.59
C ARG A 375 -16.33 -4.99 16.78
N LEU A 376 -15.88 -3.76 16.97
CA LEU A 376 -16.72 -2.57 16.82
C LEU A 376 -16.92 -2.25 15.33
N VAL A 377 -18.11 -1.77 14.99
CA VAL A 377 -18.48 -1.21 13.69
C VAL A 377 -19.12 0.16 13.93
N VAL A 378 -18.52 1.21 13.36
CA VAL A 378 -18.95 2.61 13.49
C VAL A 378 -19.14 3.20 12.08
N PRO A 379 -20.29 3.03 11.43
CA PRO A 379 -20.45 3.29 9.99
C PRO A 379 -20.26 4.74 9.56
N GLN A 380 -20.53 5.69 10.44
CA GLN A 380 -20.46 7.12 10.12
C GLN A 380 -19.05 7.71 10.19
N MET A 381 -18.07 6.92 10.63
CA MET A 381 -16.69 7.33 10.86
C MET A 381 -15.71 6.48 10.06
N TYR A 382 -14.47 6.95 9.92
CA TYR A 382 -13.41 6.16 9.31
C TYR A 382 -13.09 4.91 10.15
N ALA A 383 -12.75 3.84 9.44
CA ALA A 383 -12.53 2.48 9.94
C ALA A 383 -11.58 2.33 11.14
N TYR A 384 -10.73 3.31 11.44
CA TYR A 384 -9.88 3.23 12.62
C TYR A 384 -10.67 3.33 13.92
N LYS A 385 -11.80 4.06 13.93
CA LYS A 385 -12.73 4.08 15.08
C LYS A 385 -13.44 2.72 15.29
N SER A 386 -13.44 1.84 14.29
CA SER A 386 -14.05 0.51 14.35
C SER A 386 -13.06 -0.53 14.90
N VAL A 387 -12.83 -0.49 16.22
CA VAL A 387 -11.88 -1.33 16.97
C VAL A 387 -12.01 -2.83 16.63
N LYS A 388 -10.88 -3.46 16.31
CA LYS A 388 -10.79 -4.91 16.09
C LYS A 388 -10.51 -5.65 17.39
N TRP A 389 -10.91 -6.92 17.45
CA TRP A 389 -10.70 -7.80 18.62
C TRP A 389 -11.26 -7.18 19.90
N LEU A 390 -12.37 -6.45 19.80
CA LEU A 390 -12.93 -5.70 20.91
C LEU A 390 -13.26 -6.66 22.06
N ASN A 391 -12.67 -6.40 23.23
CA ASN A 391 -12.86 -7.25 24.41
C ASN A 391 -13.21 -6.47 25.69
N ARG A 392 -13.05 -5.14 25.71
CA ARG A 392 -13.49 -4.32 26.84
C ARG A 392 -14.01 -2.95 26.41
N ILE A 393 -15.07 -2.53 27.06
CA ILE A 393 -15.67 -1.19 26.98
C ILE A 393 -15.62 -0.58 28.39
N GLU A 394 -15.08 0.63 28.52
CA GLU A 394 -14.96 1.33 29.80
C GLU A 394 -15.58 2.71 29.69
N LEU A 395 -16.48 3.05 30.62
CA LEU A 395 -17.10 4.37 30.71
C LEU A 395 -16.25 5.27 31.62
N ILE A 396 -15.88 6.45 31.12
CA ILE A 396 -15.01 7.41 31.83
C ILE A 396 -15.59 8.83 31.76
N ASP A 397 -15.15 9.71 32.66
CA ASP A 397 -15.55 11.13 32.77
C ASP A 397 -14.55 12.10 32.14
N SER A 398 -13.57 11.57 31.41
CA SER A 398 -12.52 12.33 30.74
C SER A 398 -12.44 11.98 29.26
N ASP A 399 -11.74 12.83 28.50
CA ASP A 399 -11.36 12.49 27.13
C ASP A 399 -10.34 11.35 27.11
N HIS A 400 -10.32 10.58 26.02
CA HIS A 400 -9.30 9.56 25.76
C HIS A 400 -8.72 9.75 24.36
N ILE A 401 -7.40 9.90 24.27
CA ILE A 401 -6.69 9.98 22.99
C ILE A 401 -6.24 8.57 22.60
N GLY A 402 -6.93 8.00 21.60
CA GLY A 402 -6.67 6.68 21.06
C GLY A 402 -5.34 6.56 20.30
N TYR A 403 -5.07 5.35 19.78
CA TYR A 403 -3.78 5.02 19.18
C TYR A 403 -3.43 5.90 17.97
N TRP A 404 -4.39 6.17 17.08
CA TRP A 404 -4.15 6.97 15.87
C TRP A 404 -4.24 8.47 16.15
N GLU A 405 -5.08 8.88 17.09
CA GLU A 405 -5.22 10.26 17.53
C GLU A 405 -3.91 10.78 18.13
N GLN A 406 -3.21 9.95 18.90
CA GLN A 406 -1.83 10.24 19.38
C GLN A 406 -0.84 10.49 18.23
N ARG A 407 -1.17 10.05 17.01
CA ARG A 407 -0.34 10.16 15.80
C ARG A 407 -0.90 11.19 14.82
N GLY A 408 -1.73 12.11 15.30
CA GLY A 408 -2.25 13.25 14.55
C GLY A 408 -3.43 12.94 13.63
N TYR A 409 -4.13 11.82 13.84
CA TYR A 409 -5.40 11.56 13.18
C TYR A 409 -6.54 12.33 13.87
N ASP A 410 -7.62 12.57 13.12
CA ASP A 410 -8.81 13.26 13.62
C ASP A 410 -9.47 12.45 14.74
N ILE A 411 -9.86 13.11 15.84
CA ILE A 411 -10.45 12.46 17.01
C ILE A 411 -11.81 11.86 16.68
N ASP A 412 -12.64 12.61 15.95
CA ASP A 412 -14.01 12.17 15.65
C ASP A 412 -14.09 11.33 14.37
N ALA A 413 -13.13 11.52 13.47
CA ALA A 413 -13.00 10.71 12.25
C ALA A 413 -14.24 10.66 11.35
N TRP A 414 -15.11 11.68 11.38
CA TRP A 414 -16.36 11.69 10.60
C TRP A 414 -16.10 11.51 9.11
N LEU A 415 -16.96 10.70 8.47
CA LEU A 415 -16.98 10.62 7.02
C LEU A 415 -17.53 11.92 6.41
N PRO A 416 -17.09 12.30 5.19
CA PRO A 416 -17.63 13.46 4.51
C PRO A 416 -19.17 13.42 4.42
N GLY A 417 -19.84 14.47 4.90
CA GLY A 417 -21.30 14.57 4.89
C GLY A 417 -22.03 13.81 6.01
N LYS A 418 -21.30 13.18 6.96
CA LYS A 418 -21.86 12.48 8.11
C LYS A 418 -21.80 13.26 9.43
N LYS A 419 -21.27 14.48 9.42
CA LYS A 419 -21.23 15.34 10.60
C LYS A 419 -22.67 15.70 11.00
N GLN A 420 -23.13 15.36 12.20
CA GLN A 420 -24.34 15.95 12.74
C GLN A 420 -24.03 17.39 13.18
N THR A 421 -24.86 18.31 12.69
CA THR A 421 -25.21 19.53 13.42
C THR A 421 -25.71 19.09 14.79
N LEU A 422 -24.93 19.43 15.83
CA LEU A 422 -25.36 19.39 17.23
C LEU A 422 -26.63 20.21 17.43
#